data_AF-A0A6A6KR72-F1
#
_entry.id   AF-A0A6A6KR72-F1
#
_cell.length_a   1.000
_cell.length_b   1.000
_cell.length_c   1.000
_cell.angle_alpha   90.00
_cell.angle_beta   90.00
_cell.angle_gamma   90.00
#
_symmetry.space_group_name_H-M   'P 1'
#
loop_
_entity.id
_entity.type
_entity.pdbx_description
1 polymer ?
#
loop_
_entity_poly.entity_id
_entity_poly.type
_entity_poly.pdbx_seq_one_letter_code
_entity_poly.pdbx_strand_id
1 'polypeptide(L)'
;MRRRSKGRREDGGFLVLNLKVFSYKELYAATRGFSDKLGHGGFGAVFQGELLDSTPVAVKRLERPGSGEREFRAEVCTIGNIQHVNLVRLRGFCSENSHRLLVYDYMPNGSLSVYLRQGGPSLSWDVRFRVAVGTARGIAYLHEECRDCIIHCDIKPDNILLDSDYTPKVSDFGLAKLVGRDFSRVLATMRGTWGYVAPEWISGVAITTKADVYSYGMTLLELLGGRRNVEAPVSAAGGNGSREGEKGEKWFFPPYAAQQIIEGNVAAVVDYRLGSAYKIEEAERVALVAIWCIQDNENMRPTMGMVVKMLEGVVEVPFPPAPKLLQALISGDSYHGIQIDSGNGVSITGDCSGDNMGVSSCGSQSSPANANFPVNGNVNV
;
A
#
# COMPACT_ATOMS: atom_id res chain seq x y z
N MET A 1 -49.63 12.74 -35.02
CA MET A 1 -48.39 13.54 -35.17
C MET A 1 -47.48 13.30 -33.98
N ARG A 2 -46.20 12.98 -34.27
CA ARG A 2 -45.13 12.62 -33.33
C ARG A 2 -44.80 13.74 -32.34
N ARG A 3 -44.54 13.41 -31.06
CA ARG A 3 -43.58 14.15 -30.23
C ARG A 3 -42.68 13.16 -29.49
N ARG A 4 -41.44 13.07 -29.98
CA ARG A 4 -40.30 12.37 -29.36
C ARG A 4 -39.95 13.08 -28.06
N SER A 5 -39.98 12.40 -26.92
CA SER A 5 -39.22 12.82 -25.74
C SER A 5 -37.77 12.38 -25.92
N LYS A 6 -36.86 13.34 -25.83
CA LYS A 6 -35.41 13.16 -25.98
C LYS A 6 -34.87 12.84 -24.59
N GLY A 7 -34.40 11.62 -24.37
CA GLY A 7 -33.74 11.22 -23.13
C GLY A 7 -32.48 12.06 -22.91
N ARG A 8 -32.42 12.79 -21.79
CA ARG A 8 -31.17 13.34 -21.25
C ARG A 8 -30.36 12.16 -20.71
N ARG A 9 -29.19 11.93 -21.30
CA ARG A 9 -28.14 11.11 -20.68
C ARG A 9 -27.62 11.89 -19.48
N GLU A 10 -27.64 11.25 -18.31
CA GLU A 10 -26.90 11.71 -17.15
C GLU A 10 -25.42 11.48 -17.43
N ASP A 11 -24.71 12.56 -17.72
CA ASP A 11 -23.26 12.55 -17.85
C ASP A 11 -22.69 12.57 -16.43
N GLY A 12 -22.28 11.39 -15.95
CA GLY A 12 -21.51 11.24 -14.72
C GLY A 12 -20.12 11.82 -14.94
N GLY A 13 -20.04 13.15 -14.89
CA GLY A 13 -18.83 13.92 -15.17
C GLY A 13 -17.70 13.48 -14.25
N PHE A 14 -16.72 12.80 -14.81
CA PHE A 14 -15.38 12.79 -14.23
C PHE A 14 -14.93 14.25 -14.14
N LEU A 15 -14.43 14.68 -12.97
CA LEU A 15 -13.67 15.92 -12.82
C LEU A 15 -12.67 16.02 -13.98
N VAL A 16 -12.33 17.22 -14.44
CA VAL A 16 -11.38 17.41 -15.55
C VAL A 16 -10.08 16.68 -15.22
N LEU A 17 -9.93 15.47 -15.75
CA LEU A 17 -8.77 14.61 -15.59
C LEU A 17 -7.89 14.85 -16.81
N ASN A 18 -6.60 15.12 -16.61
CA ASN A 18 -5.63 15.17 -17.70
C ASN A 18 -5.24 13.75 -18.18
N LEU A 19 -6.24 12.88 -18.31
CA LEU A 19 -6.10 11.47 -18.69
C LEU A 19 -6.65 11.25 -20.09
N LYS A 20 -5.90 10.52 -20.90
CA LYS A 20 -6.39 10.08 -22.21
C LYS A 20 -7.37 8.92 -22.03
N VAL A 21 -8.54 9.03 -22.65
CA VAL A 21 -9.46 7.89 -22.79
C VAL A 21 -9.04 7.09 -24.01
N PHE A 22 -8.67 5.83 -23.79
CA PHE A 22 -8.30 4.87 -24.83
C PHE A 22 -9.45 3.91 -25.09
N SER A 23 -9.58 3.47 -26.33
CA SER A 23 -10.44 2.33 -26.66
C SER A 23 -9.74 1.00 -26.35
N TYR A 24 -10.53 -0.05 -26.13
CA TYR A 24 -9.98 -1.40 -25.94
C TYR A 24 -9.19 -1.85 -27.16
N LYS A 25 -9.68 -1.54 -28.37
CA LYS A 25 -9.01 -1.90 -29.63
C LYS A 25 -7.63 -1.25 -29.75
N GLU A 26 -7.49 0.01 -29.35
CA GLU A 26 -6.18 0.69 -29.32
C GLU A 26 -5.22 -0.01 -28.36
N LEU A 27 -5.66 -0.32 -27.14
CA LEU A 27 -4.79 -0.97 -26.15
C LEU A 27 -4.48 -2.43 -26.50
N TYR A 28 -5.42 -3.13 -27.15
CA TYR A 28 -5.18 -4.46 -27.69
C TYR A 28 -4.06 -4.41 -28.76
N ALA A 29 -4.11 -3.45 -29.68
CA ALA A 29 -3.06 -3.28 -30.68
C ALA A 29 -1.73 -2.86 -30.05
N ALA A 30 -1.74 -1.87 -29.15
CA ALA A 30 -0.55 -1.36 -28.45
C ALA A 30 0.21 -2.45 -27.68
N THR A 31 -0.51 -3.44 -27.15
CA THR A 31 0.06 -4.57 -26.38
C THR A 31 0.28 -5.83 -27.21
N ARG A 32 0.13 -5.75 -28.55
CA ARG A 32 0.23 -6.89 -29.46
C ARG A 32 -0.68 -8.06 -29.05
N GLY A 33 -1.91 -7.73 -28.64
CA GLY A 33 -2.89 -8.70 -28.14
C GLY A 33 -2.63 -9.16 -26.71
N PHE A 34 -2.06 -8.30 -25.86
CA PHE A 34 -1.66 -8.64 -24.48
C PHE A 34 -0.64 -9.80 -24.41
N SER A 35 0.31 -9.83 -25.35
CA SER A 35 1.25 -10.96 -25.48
C SER A 35 2.39 -10.92 -24.46
N ASP A 36 2.84 -9.72 -24.10
CA ASP A 36 4.02 -9.50 -23.27
C ASP A 36 3.62 -9.13 -21.85
N LYS A 37 3.62 -10.14 -20.95
CA LYS A 37 3.15 -10.00 -19.59
C LYS A 37 4.30 -9.62 -18.65
N LEU A 38 4.24 -8.42 -18.11
CA LEU A 38 5.21 -7.90 -17.14
C LEU A 38 4.98 -8.46 -15.74
N GLY A 39 3.73 -8.74 -15.39
CA GLY A 39 3.39 -9.24 -14.07
C GLY A 39 1.93 -9.61 -13.91
N HIS A 40 1.64 -10.25 -12.78
CA HIS A 40 0.28 -10.58 -12.34
C HIS A 40 0.18 -10.32 -10.84
N GLY A 41 -0.67 -9.39 -10.45
CA GLY A 41 -0.93 -9.07 -9.05
C GLY A 41 -2.37 -9.39 -8.66
N GLY A 42 -2.72 -9.08 -7.41
CA GLY A 42 -4.09 -9.25 -6.93
C GLY A 42 -5.12 -8.48 -7.77
N PHE A 43 -4.75 -7.38 -8.41
CA PHE A 43 -5.70 -6.54 -9.13
C PHE A 43 -5.80 -6.84 -10.63
N GLY A 44 -4.95 -7.73 -11.16
CA GLY A 44 -4.99 -8.13 -12.57
C GLY A 44 -3.60 -8.34 -13.17
N ALA A 45 -3.56 -8.41 -14.50
CA ALA A 45 -2.34 -8.61 -15.26
C ALA A 45 -1.82 -7.27 -15.84
N VAL A 46 -0.50 -7.11 -15.87
CA VAL A 46 0.16 -5.94 -16.47
C VAL A 46 0.91 -6.40 -17.70
N PHE A 47 0.74 -5.66 -18.80
CA PHE A 47 1.33 -5.96 -20.09
C PHE A 47 2.18 -4.81 -20.58
N GLN A 48 3.29 -5.12 -21.25
CA GLN A 48 4.06 -4.12 -21.97
C GLN A 48 3.32 -3.74 -23.25
N GLY A 49 3.35 -2.46 -23.58
CA GLY A 49 2.82 -1.96 -24.84
C GLY A 49 3.59 -0.75 -25.34
N GLU A 50 3.25 -0.35 -26.56
CA GLU A 50 3.78 0.85 -27.21
C GLU A 50 2.61 1.60 -27.85
N LEU A 51 2.47 2.88 -27.54
CA LEU A 51 1.45 3.73 -28.14
C LEU A 51 1.82 4.08 -29.60
N LEU A 52 0.87 4.65 -30.35
CA LEU A 52 1.09 5.04 -31.77
C LEU A 52 2.23 6.05 -31.97
N ASP A 53 2.57 6.81 -30.94
CA ASP A 53 3.69 7.77 -30.94
C ASP A 53 5.01 7.14 -30.45
N SER A 54 5.08 5.81 -30.43
CA SER A 54 6.21 5.02 -29.92
C SER A 54 6.51 5.20 -28.42
N THR A 55 5.60 5.79 -27.65
CA THR A 55 5.75 5.86 -26.20
C THR A 55 5.60 4.46 -25.58
N PRO A 56 6.60 3.94 -24.85
CA PRO A 56 6.48 2.69 -24.11
C PRO A 56 5.55 2.86 -22.90
N VAL A 57 4.63 1.91 -22.73
CA VAL A 57 3.62 1.94 -21.66
C VAL A 57 3.46 0.59 -20.97
N ALA A 58 3.00 0.63 -19.73
CA ALA A 58 2.50 -0.53 -19.01
C ALA A 58 0.97 -0.48 -18.96
N VAL A 59 0.30 -1.48 -19.51
CA VAL A 59 -1.17 -1.58 -19.54
C VAL A 59 -1.62 -2.59 -18.49
N LYS A 60 -2.20 -2.10 -17.40
CA LYS A 60 -2.80 -2.93 -16.35
C LYS A 60 -4.24 -3.25 -16.73
N ARG A 61 -4.53 -4.52 -16.96
CA ARG A 61 -5.88 -5.04 -17.23
C ARG A 61 -6.45 -5.63 -15.96
N LEU A 62 -7.56 -5.05 -15.48
CA LEU A 62 -8.24 -5.53 -14.28
C LEU A 62 -9.18 -6.67 -14.66
N GLU A 63 -8.94 -7.86 -14.10
CA GLU A 63 -9.55 -9.11 -14.59
C GLU A 63 -10.80 -9.56 -13.79
N ARG A 64 -11.22 -8.81 -12.77
CA ARG A 64 -12.29 -9.23 -11.85
C ARG A 64 -13.60 -8.46 -12.04
N PRO A 65 -14.68 -9.11 -12.52
CA PRO A 65 -16.02 -8.53 -12.49
C PRO A 65 -16.42 -8.22 -11.03
N GLY A 66 -16.87 -6.99 -10.76
CA GLY A 66 -17.35 -6.56 -9.44
C GLY A 66 -16.30 -5.93 -8.52
N SER A 67 -15.15 -6.57 -8.27
CA SER A 67 -14.09 -5.94 -7.45
C SER A 67 -13.32 -4.88 -8.23
N GLY A 68 -12.94 -5.20 -9.47
CA GLY A 68 -12.05 -4.38 -10.31
C GLY A 68 -12.59 -2.98 -10.59
N GLU A 69 -13.92 -2.76 -10.54
CA GLU A 69 -14.51 -1.43 -10.69
C GLU A 69 -14.16 -0.49 -9.53
N ARG A 70 -14.11 -1.01 -8.29
CA ARG A 70 -13.75 -0.21 -7.12
C ARG A 70 -12.29 0.18 -7.18
N GLU A 71 -11.41 -0.77 -7.51
CA GLU A 71 -9.98 -0.53 -7.66
C GLU A 71 -9.68 0.40 -8.85
N PHE A 72 -10.37 0.20 -9.97
CA PHE A 72 -10.30 1.09 -11.14
C PHE A 72 -10.66 2.54 -10.77
N ARG A 73 -11.81 2.75 -10.12
CA ARG A 73 -12.23 4.08 -9.67
C ARG A 73 -11.27 4.66 -8.66
N ALA A 74 -10.75 3.86 -7.73
CA ALA A 74 -9.75 4.32 -6.78
C ALA A 74 -8.50 4.84 -7.50
N GLU A 75 -7.94 4.08 -8.45
CA GLU A 75 -6.75 4.51 -9.22
C GLU A 75 -7.06 5.77 -10.07
N VAL A 76 -8.15 5.77 -10.86
CA VAL A 76 -8.49 6.93 -11.71
C VAL A 76 -8.77 8.19 -10.89
N CYS A 77 -9.44 8.09 -9.73
CA CYS A 77 -9.74 9.24 -8.88
C CYS A 77 -8.55 9.71 -8.02
N THR A 78 -7.57 8.85 -7.73
CA THR A 78 -6.38 9.21 -6.93
C THR A 78 -5.26 9.75 -7.83
N ILE A 79 -4.62 8.88 -8.61
CA ILE A 79 -3.40 9.20 -9.35
C ILE A 79 -3.70 9.94 -10.66
N GLY A 80 -4.97 9.99 -11.09
CA GLY A 80 -5.36 10.56 -12.38
C GLY A 80 -5.03 12.04 -12.60
N ASN A 81 -4.90 12.80 -11.52
CA ASN A 81 -4.54 14.23 -11.55
C ASN A 81 -3.24 14.54 -10.80
N ILE A 82 -2.47 13.51 -10.45
CA ILE A 82 -1.25 13.66 -9.68
C ILE A 82 -0.04 13.47 -10.58
N GLN A 83 0.91 14.39 -10.46
CA GLN A 83 2.19 14.28 -11.13
C GLN A 83 3.30 14.64 -10.13
N HIS A 84 4.13 13.66 -9.81
CA HIS A 84 5.27 13.83 -8.93
C HIS A 84 6.42 12.94 -9.41
N VAL A 85 7.66 13.41 -9.26
CA VAL A 85 8.85 12.71 -9.78
C VAL A 85 9.06 11.32 -9.19
N ASN A 86 8.48 11.04 -8.02
CA ASN A 86 8.56 9.73 -7.35
C ASN A 86 7.25 8.94 -7.34
N LEU A 87 6.27 9.29 -8.18
CA LEU A 87 5.04 8.52 -8.35
C LEU A 87 4.92 8.07 -9.82
N VAL A 88 4.39 6.87 -10.07
CA VAL A 88 4.14 6.41 -11.44
C VAL A 88 3.00 7.23 -12.03
N ARG A 89 3.21 7.76 -13.23
CA ARG A 89 2.21 8.55 -13.94
C ARG A 89 1.17 7.66 -14.60
N LEU A 90 -0.10 7.87 -14.26
CA LEU A 90 -1.22 7.39 -15.05
C LEU A 90 -1.40 8.28 -16.28
N ARG A 91 -1.26 7.72 -17.48
CA ARG A 91 -1.47 8.43 -18.75
C ARG A 91 -2.92 8.47 -19.17
N GLY A 92 -3.66 7.43 -18.81
CA GLY A 92 -5.03 7.27 -19.25
C GLY A 92 -5.62 5.93 -18.89
N PHE A 93 -6.83 5.69 -19.39
CA PHE A 93 -7.59 4.49 -19.07
C PHE A 93 -8.50 4.08 -20.22
N CYS A 94 -8.96 2.84 -20.18
CA CYS A 94 -10.06 2.33 -20.99
C CYS A 94 -11.18 1.86 -20.05
N SER A 95 -12.39 2.35 -20.30
CA SER A 95 -13.62 1.92 -19.63
C SER A 95 -14.67 1.62 -20.69
N GLU A 96 -14.55 0.46 -21.32
CA GLU A 96 -15.45 0.01 -22.40
C GLU A 96 -16.09 -1.32 -22.02
N ASN A 97 -17.43 -1.40 -22.02
CA ASN A 97 -18.17 -2.59 -21.60
C ASN A 97 -17.67 -3.08 -20.21
N SER A 98 -17.22 -4.34 -20.13
CA SER A 98 -16.61 -4.95 -18.94
C SER A 98 -15.10 -4.72 -18.83
N HIS A 99 -14.47 -4.10 -19.84
CA HIS A 99 -13.04 -3.88 -19.86
C HIS A 99 -12.67 -2.66 -19.01
N ARG A 100 -11.79 -2.87 -18.04
CA ARG A 100 -11.16 -1.84 -17.23
C ARG A 100 -9.65 -1.97 -17.38
N LEU A 101 -9.04 -0.98 -18.03
CA LEU A 101 -7.59 -0.94 -18.23
C LEU A 101 -7.04 0.41 -17.84
N LEU A 102 -5.84 0.40 -17.28
CA LEU A 102 -5.10 1.58 -16.86
C LEU A 102 -3.77 1.59 -17.61
N VAL A 103 -3.37 2.77 -18.10
CA VAL A 103 -2.19 2.95 -18.95
C VAL A 103 -1.19 3.81 -18.19
N TYR A 104 -0.04 3.24 -17.86
CA TYR A 104 1.03 3.86 -17.10
C TYR A 104 2.28 4.08 -17.94
N ASP A 105 3.15 4.99 -17.50
CA ASP A 105 4.54 5.01 -17.95
C ASP A 105 5.21 3.65 -17.70
N TYR A 106 5.96 3.14 -18.69
CA TYR A 106 6.71 1.90 -18.54
C TYR A 106 7.98 2.12 -17.71
N MET A 107 8.25 1.21 -16.77
CA MET A 107 9.39 1.26 -15.86
C MET A 107 10.39 0.15 -16.23
N PRO A 108 11.47 0.46 -16.98
CA PRO A 108 12.34 -0.56 -17.57
C PRO A 108 13.13 -1.38 -16.55
N ASN A 109 13.41 -0.82 -15.36
CA ASN A 109 14.15 -1.52 -14.31
C ASN A 109 13.24 -2.30 -13.35
N GLY A 110 11.93 -2.37 -13.65
CA GLY A 110 10.97 -3.22 -12.94
C GLY A 110 10.76 -2.82 -11.47
N SER A 111 10.25 -3.77 -10.68
CA SER A 111 10.00 -3.56 -9.24
C SER A 111 11.27 -3.70 -8.41
N LEU A 112 11.34 -2.92 -7.32
CA LEU A 112 12.40 -3.00 -6.32
C LEU A 112 12.50 -4.42 -5.72
N SER A 113 11.37 -5.14 -5.63
CA SER A 113 11.34 -6.51 -5.11
C SER A 113 12.25 -7.48 -5.87
N VAL A 114 12.58 -7.23 -7.14
CA VAL A 114 13.53 -8.05 -7.91
C VAL A 114 14.94 -8.05 -7.33
N TYR A 115 15.38 -6.90 -6.82
CA TYR A 115 16.73 -6.67 -6.31
C TYR A 115 16.91 -7.17 -4.86
N LEU A 116 15.79 -7.36 -4.14
CA LEU A 116 15.76 -7.78 -2.74
C LEU A 116 15.50 -9.30 -2.58
N ARG A 117 15.38 -10.04 -3.68
CA ARG A 117 15.32 -11.51 -3.66
C ARG A 117 16.72 -12.11 -3.56
N GLN A 118 16.81 -13.27 -2.92
CA GLN A 118 18.02 -14.10 -2.95
C GLN A 118 18.40 -14.42 -4.40
N GLY A 119 19.67 -14.24 -4.75
CA GLY A 119 20.18 -14.40 -6.12
C GLY A 119 19.76 -13.30 -7.11
N GLY A 120 19.00 -12.30 -6.69
CA GLY A 120 18.68 -11.13 -7.51
C GLY A 120 19.89 -10.20 -7.70
N PRO A 121 19.85 -9.31 -8.72
CA PRO A 121 20.87 -8.30 -8.93
C PRO A 121 21.00 -7.39 -7.70
N SER A 122 22.24 -7.01 -7.35
CA SER A 122 22.49 -6.08 -6.24
C SER A 122 22.47 -4.64 -6.71
N LEU A 123 21.74 -3.78 -6.01
CA LEU A 123 21.82 -2.33 -6.18
C LEU A 123 23.00 -1.77 -5.39
N SER A 124 23.72 -0.80 -5.96
CA SER A 124 24.74 -0.03 -5.24
C SER A 124 24.11 0.74 -4.09
N TRP A 125 24.93 1.11 -3.10
CA TRP A 125 24.46 1.90 -1.96
C TRP A 125 23.81 3.22 -2.38
N ASP A 126 24.43 3.98 -3.29
CA ASP A 126 23.88 5.27 -3.73
C ASP A 126 22.49 5.14 -4.39
N VAL A 127 22.25 4.03 -5.11
CA VAL A 127 20.93 3.75 -5.68
C VAL A 127 19.93 3.40 -4.58
N ARG A 128 20.32 2.58 -3.59
CA ARG A 128 19.46 2.25 -2.44
C ARG A 128 19.09 3.50 -1.65
N PHE A 129 20.06 4.35 -1.34
CA PHE A 129 19.81 5.60 -0.62
C PHE A 129 18.87 6.53 -1.42
N ARG A 130 19.07 6.64 -2.73
CA ARG A 130 18.15 7.38 -3.63
C ARG A 130 16.74 6.79 -3.62
N VAL A 131 16.61 5.46 -3.62
CA VAL A 131 15.33 4.76 -3.53
C VAL A 131 14.63 5.06 -2.21
N ALA A 132 15.34 5.03 -1.08
CA ALA A 132 14.81 5.39 0.23
C ALA A 132 14.25 6.81 0.22
N VAL A 133 15.09 7.80 -0.09
CA VAL A 133 14.70 9.23 -0.08
C VAL A 133 13.59 9.52 -1.09
N GLY A 134 13.71 9.01 -2.32
CA GLY A 134 12.72 9.25 -3.37
C GLY A 134 11.35 8.64 -3.04
N THR A 135 11.31 7.42 -2.53
CA THR A 135 10.06 6.82 -2.06
C THR A 135 9.45 7.64 -0.92
N ALA A 136 10.26 8.08 0.06
CA ALA A 136 9.78 8.92 1.15
C ALA A 136 9.15 10.23 0.64
N ARG A 137 9.79 10.91 -0.31
CA ARG A 137 9.27 12.13 -0.94
C ARG A 137 7.95 11.87 -1.67
N GLY A 138 7.85 10.76 -2.41
CA GLY A 138 6.60 10.36 -3.07
C GLY A 138 5.44 10.18 -2.09
N ILE A 139 5.68 9.51 -0.96
CA ILE A 139 4.65 9.29 0.05
C ILE A 139 4.33 10.59 0.81
N ALA A 140 5.35 11.40 1.14
CA ALA A 140 5.15 12.72 1.76
C ALA A 140 4.25 13.61 0.92
N TYR A 141 4.48 13.66 -0.39
CA TYR A 141 3.62 14.39 -1.33
C TYR A 141 2.15 13.93 -1.24
N LEU A 142 1.90 12.61 -1.22
CA LEU A 142 0.54 12.05 -1.12
C LEU A 142 -0.16 12.44 0.19
N HIS A 143 0.57 12.44 1.30
CA HIS A 143 0.03 12.70 2.64
C HIS A 143 -0.15 14.19 2.92
N GLU A 144 0.81 15.00 2.49
CA GLU A 144 1.00 16.36 3.01
C GLU A 144 0.71 17.44 1.96
N GLU A 145 0.92 17.17 0.67
CA GLU A 145 0.88 18.20 -0.39
C GLU A 145 -0.31 18.06 -1.36
N CYS A 146 -0.84 16.86 -1.56
CA CYS A 146 -2.05 16.65 -2.37
C CYS A 146 -3.25 17.44 -1.80
N ARG A 147 -4.19 17.89 -2.66
CA ARG A 147 -5.39 18.62 -2.22
C ARG A 147 -6.13 17.88 -1.10
N ASP A 148 -6.51 16.64 -1.39
CA ASP A 148 -6.97 15.68 -0.41
C ASP A 148 -5.80 14.79 -0.01
N CYS A 149 -5.73 14.41 1.28
CA CYS A 149 -4.72 13.46 1.75
C CYS A 149 -4.99 12.09 1.12
N ILE A 150 -3.94 11.44 0.60
CA ILE A 150 -4.06 10.12 -0.02
C ILE A 150 -3.26 9.11 0.77
N ILE A 151 -3.94 8.15 1.38
CA ILE A 151 -3.31 7.01 2.05
C ILE A 151 -3.19 5.89 1.01
N HIS A 152 -1.97 5.45 0.70
CA HIS A 152 -1.68 4.47 -0.35
C HIS A 152 -2.16 3.06 0.02
N CYS A 153 -1.97 2.65 1.27
CA CYS A 153 -2.43 1.37 1.83
C CYS A 153 -1.72 0.09 1.32
N ASP A 154 -0.68 0.19 0.50
CA ASP A 154 0.07 -0.99 -0.02
C ASP A 154 1.51 -0.64 -0.40
N ILE A 155 2.21 0.11 0.46
CA ILE A 155 3.63 0.42 0.28
C ILE A 155 4.46 -0.85 0.55
N LYS A 156 5.23 -1.28 -0.45
CA LYS A 156 6.14 -2.45 -0.41
C LYS A 156 7.08 -2.42 -1.63
N PRO A 157 8.19 -3.17 -1.64
CA PRO A 157 9.10 -3.19 -2.79
C PRO A 157 8.46 -3.64 -4.11
N ASP A 158 7.40 -4.46 -4.06
CA ASP A 158 6.68 -4.89 -5.27
C ASP A 158 5.96 -3.72 -5.97
N ASN A 159 5.59 -2.69 -5.21
CA ASN A 159 4.87 -1.51 -5.69
C ASN A 159 5.78 -0.27 -5.85
N ILE A 160 7.09 -0.41 -5.66
CA ILE A 160 8.08 0.63 -5.94
C ILE A 160 8.81 0.23 -7.21
N LEU A 161 8.51 0.91 -8.31
CA LEU A 161 9.12 0.65 -9.61
C LEU A 161 10.32 1.56 -9.84
N LEU A 162 11.24 1.14 -10.68
CA LEU A 162 12.45 1.88 -11.02
C LEU A 162 12.42 2.31 -12.49
N ASP A 163 12.58 3.61 -12.74
CA ASP A 163 12.76 4.12 -14.11
C ASP A 163 14.17 3.83 -14.64
N SER A 164 14.50 4.31 -15.85
CA SER A 164 15.79 4.09 -16.51
C SER A 164 16.99 4.53 -15.68
N ASP A 165 16.83 5.55 -14.83
CA ASP A 165 17.89 6.12 -14.00
C ASP A 165 17.87 5.55 -12.56
N TYR A 166 17.14 4.46 -12.35
CA TYR A 166 16.86 3.87 -11.04
C TYR A 166 16.21 4.86 -10.06
N THR A 167 15.46 5.84 -10.55
CA THR A 167 14.65 6.71 -9.69
C THR A 167 13.38 5.96 -9.28
N PRO A 168 13.04 5.92 -7.97
CA PRO A 168 11.87 5.19 -7.50
C PRO A 168 10.58 5.90 -7.92
N LYS A 169 9.58 5.10 -8.30
CA LYS A 169 8.21 5.51 -8.57
C LYS A 169 7.25 4.62 -7.77
N VAL A 170 6.53 5.20 -6.82
CA VAL A 170 5.46 4.49 -6.09
C VAL A 170 4.29 4.24 -7.05
N SER A 171 3.73 3.03 -7.01
CA SER A 171 2.75 2.51 -7.95
C SER A 171 1.66 1.69 -7.25
N ASP A 172 0.64 1.28 -8.00
CA ASP A 172 -0.48 0.44 -7.53
C ASP A 172 -1.38 1.11 -6.47
N PHE A 173 -2.13 2.11 -6.90
CA PHE A 173 -3.08 2.86 -6.06
C PHE A 173 -4.44 2.16 -5.91
N GLY A 174 -4.56 0.88 -6.26
CA GLY A 174 -5.83 0.13 -6.25
C GLY A 174 -6.50 0.07 -4.88
N LEU A 175 -5.72 0.19 -3.80
CA LEU A 175 -6.21 0.19 -2.43
C LEU A 175 -6.32 1.59 -1.80
N ALA A 176 -5.83 2.62 -2.49
CA ALA A 176 -5.68 3.95 -1.94
C ALA A 176 -7.01 4.58 -1.46
N LYS A 177 -6.91 5.51 -0.52
CA LYS A 177 -8.04 6.23 0.09
C LYS A 177 -7.81 7.73 0.01
N LEU A 178 -8.78 8.47 -0.55
CA LEU A 178 -8.83 9.92 -0.42
C LEU A 178 -9.47 10.28 0.92
N VAL A 179 -8.81 11.16 1.66
CA VAL A 179 -9.24 11.66 2.96
C VAL A 179 -9.24 13.18 2.89
N GLY A 180 -10.43 13.77 3.02
CA GLY A 180 -10.55 15.23 3.10
C GLY A 180 -9.75 15.77 4.29
N ARG A 181 -9.20 16.98 4.18
CA ARG A 181 -8.30 17.55 5.19
C ARG A 181 -8.90 17.68 6.59
N ASP A 182 -10.22 17.72 6.71
CA ASP A 182 -10.95 17.75 7.98
C ASP A 182 -11.00 16.39 8.69
N PHE A 183 -10.59 15.31 8.02
CA PHE A 183 -10.63 13.95 8.52
C PHE A 183 -9.22 13.36 8.58
N SER A 184 -8.91 12.65 9.65
CA SER A 184 -7.61 11.98 9.83
C SER A 184 -7.69 10.46 9.87
N ARG A 185 -8.90 9.90 9.99
CA ARG A 185 -9.14 8.46 10.15
C ARG A 185 -10.15 7.95 9.13
N VAL A 186 -9.87 6.78 8.55
CA VAL A 186 -10.77 6.11 7.61
C VAL A 186 -11.00 4.67 8.03
N LEU A 187 -12.26 4.23 8.06
CA LEU A 187 -12.58 2.81 8.18
C LEU A 187 -12.26 2.12 6.86
N ALA A 188 -11.26 1.25 6.86
CA ALA A 188 -10.85 0.48 5.70
C ALA A 188 -10.96 -1.02 6.00
N THR A 189 -11.56 -1.78 5.09
CA THR A 189 -11.50 -3.25 5.13
C THR A 189 -10.04 -3.68 5.14
N MET A 190 -9.67 -4.64 5.98
CA MET A 190 -8.31 -5.17 6.08
C MET A 190 -7.87 -5.81 4.76
N ARG A 191 -7.24 -4.99 3.91
CA ARG A 191 -6.75 -5.34 2.57
C ARG A 191 -5.38 -4.70 2.43
N GLY A 192 -4.34 -5.49 2.64
CA GLY A 192 -2.93 -5.08 2.56
C GLY A 192 -2.03 -6.32 2.50
N THR A 193 -0.74 -6.11 2.27
CA THR A 193 0.22 -7.21 2.11
C THR A 193 0.77 -7.66 3.46
N TRP A 194 0.60 -8.94 3.79
CA TRP A 194 1.18 -9.55 4.99
C TRP A 194 2.67 -9.23 5.12
N GLY A 195 3.09 -8.81 6.30
CA GLY A 195 4.47 -8.35 6.58
C GLY A 195 4.69 -6.84 6.41
N TYR A 196 3.72 -6.08 5.90
CA TYR A 196 3.78 -4.62 5.79
C TYR A 196 2.58 -3.91 6.45
N VAL A 197 1.52 -4.66 6.79
CA VAL A 197 0.32 -4.11 7.45
C VAL A 197 0.66 -3.66 8.87
N ALA A 198 0.33 -2.41 9.19
CA ALA A 198 0.54 -1.83 10.51
C ALA A 198 -0.35 -2.49 11.59
N PRO A 199 0.13 -2.60 12.86
CA PRO A 199 -0.60 -3.28 13.92
C PRO A 199 -2.03 -2.79 14.14
N GLU A 200 -2.26 -1.47 14.10
CA GLU A 200 -3.58 -0.88 14.32
C GLU A 200 -4.61 -1.28 13.25
N TRP A 201 -4.14 -1.55 12.02
CA TRP A 201 -5.01 -2.01 10.95
C TRP A 201 -5.41 -3.48 11.14
N ILE A 202 -4.52 -4.30 11.69
CA ILE A 202 -4.83 -5.70 12.07
C ILE A 202 -5.88 -5.73 13.19
N SER A 203 -5.78 -4.80 14.14
CA SER A 203 -6.75 -4.65 15.24
C SER A 203 -8.12 -4.08 14.81
N GLY A 204 -8.32 -3.77 13.52
CA GLY A 204 -9.59 -3.27 13.00
C GLY A 204 -9.89 -1.80 13.32
N VAL A 205 -8.89 -1.05 13.79
CA VAL A 205 -9.02 0.37 14.07
C VAL A 205 -8.99 1.16 12.76
N ALA A 206 -9.66 2.31 12.72
CA ALA A 206 -9.62 3.20 11.56
C ALA A 206 -8.17 3.61 11.24
N ILE A 207 -7.79 3.48 9.96
CA ILE A 207 -6.42 3.71 9.47
C ILE A 207 -6.14 5.20 9.32
N THR A 208 -4.88 5.57 9.51
CA THR A 208 -4.33 6.91 9.30
C THR A 208 -3.18 6.85 8.29
N THR A 209 -2.59 7.99 7.93
CA THR A 209 -1.35 8.03 7.13
C THR A 209 -0.20 7.25 7.77
N LYS A 210 -0.25 6.99 9.07
CA LYS A 210 0.77 6.23 9.81
C LYS A 210 0.83 4.75 9.42
N ALA A 211 -0.21 4.21 8.78
CA ALA A 211 -0.18 2.87 8.20
C ALA A 211 0.83 2.78 7.04
N ASP A 212 0.89 3.80 6.18
CA ASP A 212 1.89 3.89 5.11
C ASP A 212 3.30 4.12 5.67
N VAL A 213 3.42 4.92 6.75
CA VAL A 213 4.71 5.14 7.43
C VAL A 213 5.28 3.80 7.93
N TYR A 214 4.46 2.97 8.57
CA TYR A 214 4.88 1.63 9.01
C TYR A 214 5.32 0.76 7.84
N SER A 215 4.50 0.70 6.78
CA SER A 215 4.79 -0.06 5.56
C SER A 215 6.11 0.39 4.89
N TYR A 216 6.38 1.70 4.91
CA TYR A 216 7.63 2.29 4.46
C TYR A 216 8.82 1.89 5.34
N GLY A 217 8.68 1.91 6.67
CA GLY A 217 9.71 1.43 7.60
C GLY A 217 10.09 -0.04 7.35
N MET A 218 9.10 -0.89 7.11
CA MET A 218 9.32 -2.28 6.73
C MET A 218 10.07 -2.41 5.40
N THR A 219 9.76 -1.54 4.43
CA THR A 219 10.47 -1.47 3.14
C THR A 219 11.93 -1.01 3.31
N LEU A 220 12.19 -0.06 4.22
CA LEU A 220 13.56 0.39 4.54
C LEU A 220 14.41 -0.74 5.11
N LEU A 221 13.85 -1.58 5.98
CA LEU A 221 14.57 -2.75 6.50
C LEU A 221 15.00 -3.70 5.38
N GLU A 222 14.11 -4.03 4.44
CA GLU A 222 14.46 -4.88 3.30
C GLU A 222 15.52 -4.24 2.40
N LEU A 223 15.42 -2.92 2.18
CA LEU A 223 16.38 -2.18 1.36
C LEU A 223 17.78 -2.14 1.99
N LEU A 224 17.84 -1.91 3.31
CA LEU A 224 19.07 -1.92 4.10
C LEU A 224 19.70 -3.32 4.12
N GLY A 225 18.90 -4.35 4.44
CA GLY A 225 19.37 -5.73 4.57
C GLY A 225 19.47 -6.53 3.28
N GLY A 226 18.97 -5.97 2.18
CA GLY A 226 19.02 -6.58 0.85
C GLY A 226 18.29 -7.90 0.74
N ARG A 227 17.26 -8.12 1.56
CA ARG A 227 16.53 -9.38 1.68
C ARG A 227 15.07 -9.13 2.01
N ARG A 228 14.22 -10.15 1.86
CA ARG A 228 12.80 -10.03 2.18
C ARG A 228 12.55 -10.11 3.70
N ASN A 229 11.55 -9.38 4.18
CA ASN A 229 11.11 -9.39 5.58
C ASN A 229 10.53 -10.75 5.99
N VAL A 230 9.85 -11.41 5.05
CA VAL A 230 9.30 -12.76 5.19
C VAL A 230 9.87 -13.60 4.07
N GLU A 231 10.72 -14.57 4.41
CA GLU A 231 11.18 -15.56 3.43
C GLU A 231 10.11 -16.66 3.30
N ALA A 232 9.67 -16.93 2.07
CA ALA A 232 8.88 -18.11 1.79
C ALA A 232 9.80 -19.34 1.92
N PRO A 233 9.32 -20.46 2.48
CA PRO A 233 10.11 -21.68 2.51
C PRO A 233 10.52 -22.04 1.09
N VAL A 234 11.80 -22.37 0.90
CA VAL A 234 12.34 -22.80 -0.38
C VAL A 234 11.56 -24.04 -0.82
N SER A 235 10.58 -23.88 -1.71
CA SER A 235 9.99 -25.05 -2.37
C SER A 235 11.08 -25.63 -3.25
N ALA A 236 11.59 -26.79 -2.84
CA ALA A 236 12.64 -27.55 -3.50
C ALA A 236 12.36 -27.69 -5.00
N ALA A 237 12.95 -26.80 -5.79
CA ALA A 237 13.09 -26.98 -7.22
C ALA A 237 14.51 -27.49 -7.48
N GLY A 238 14.64 -28.82 -7.57
CA GLY A 238 15.82 -29.49 -8.11
C GLY A 238 16.74 -30.13 -7.07
N GLY A 239 16.46 -31.38 -6.71
CA GLY A 239 17.43 -32.23 -6.00
C GLY A 239 16.78 -33.45 -5.36
N ASN A 240 16.87 -34.61 -6.03
CA ASN A 240 16.67 -35.90 -5.38
C ASN A 240 17.73 -36.05 -4.27
N GLY A 241 17.29 -36.05 -3.01
CA GLY A 241 18.20 -36.25 -1.88
C GLY A 241 17.49 -36.08 -0.55
N SER A 242 17.17 -37.21 0.06
CA SER A 242 16.49 -37.41 1.33
C SER A 242 16.98 -36.51 2.46
N ARG A 243 16.05 -35.80 3.11
CA ARG A 243 16.03 -35.53 4.55
C ARG A 243 14.67 -34.97 4.96
N GLU A 244 13.76 -35.87 5.34
CA GLU A 244 12.59 -35.52 6.14
C GLU A 244 13.09 -35.00 7.50
N GLY A 245 12.65 -33.82 7.92
CA GLY A 245 12.74 -33.44 9.33
C GLY A 245 13.30 -32.08 9.72
N GLU A 246 13.12 -31.00 8.94
CA GLU A 246 13.21 -29.64 9.49
C GLU A 246 12.05 -28.80 8.95
N LYS A 247 11.01 -28.59 9.77
CA LYS A 247 10.09 -27.46 9.58
C LYS A 247 10.94 -26.20 9.80
N GLY A 248 11.63 -25.73 8.76
CA GLY A 248 12.40 -24.49 8.83
C GLY A 248 11.49 -23.39 9.36
N GLU A 249 11.79 -22.87 10.55
CA GLU A 249 11.07 -21.75 11.12
C GLU A 249 11.05 -20.63 10.08
N LYS A 250 9.88 -20.05 9.84
CA LYS A 250 9.77 -18.90 8.95
C LYS A 250 10.61 -17.78 9.54
N TRP A 251 11.78 -17.53 8.97
CA TRP A 251 12.63 -16.44 9.39
C TRP A 251 11.90 -15.11 9.16
N PHE A 252 11.62 -14.40 10.24
CA PHE A 252 11.08 -13.05 10.21
C PHE A 252 12.23 -12.09 10.50
N PHE A 253 12.70 -11.41 9.46
CA PHE A 253 13.86 -10.53 9.53
C PHE A 253 13.68 -9.26 10.39
N PRO A 254 12.50 -8.60 10.43
CA PRO A 254 12.32 -7.33 11.12
C PRO A 254 12.68 -7.33 12.62
N PRO A 255 12.32 -8.33 13.45
CA PRO A 255 12.76 -8.38 14.84
C PRO A 255 14.28 -8.46 14.98
N TYR A 256 14.95 -9.31 14.22
CA TYR A 256 16.42 -9.39 14.22
C TYR A 256 17.05 -8.04 13.84
N ALA A 257 16.58 -7.44 12.75
CA ALA A 257 17.09 -6.15 12.31
C ALA A 257 16.87 -5.06 13.36
N ALA A 258 15.66 -4.99 13.94
CA ALA A 258 15.34 -4.04 15.00
C ALA A 258 16.23 -4.22 16.23
N GLN A 259 16.48 -5.46 16.65
CA GLN A 259 17.37 -5.75 17.77
C GLN A 259 18.78 -5.24 17.51
N GLN A 260 19.36 -5.62 16.37
CA GLN A 260 20.72 -5.22 16.02
C GLN A 260 20.85 -3.70 15.92
N ILE A 261 19.87 -3.01 15.34
CA ILE A 261 19.87 -1.53 15.24
C ILE A 261 19.77 -0.89 16.63
N ILE A 262 18.91 -1.40 17.51
CA ILE A 262 18.76 -0.92 18.90
C ILE A 262 20.01 -1.21 19.75
N GLU A 263 20.78 -2.24 19.42
CA GLU A 263 22.07 -2.53 20.06
C GLU A 263 23.23 -1.72 19.46
N GLY A 264 22.99 -0.91 18.41
CA GLY A 264 24.01 -0.14 17.70
C GLY A 264 24.79 -0.93 16.64
N ASN A 265 24.42 -2.17 16.39
CA ASN A 265 25.08 -3.10 15.47
C ASN A 265 24.53 -3.01 14.04
N VAL A 266 24.38 -1.79 13.49
CA VAL A 266 23.78 -1.57 12.15
C VAL A 266 24.48 -2.36 11.05
N ALA A 267 25.82 -2.50 11.12
CA ALA A 267 26.60 -3.25 10.15
C ALA A 267 26.19 -4.73 10.02
N ALA A 268 25.63 -5.34 11.07
CA ALA A 268 25.13 -6.71 11.02
C ALA A 268 23.83 -6.84 10.20
N VAL A 269 23.10 -5.73 10.04
CA VAL A 269 21.84 -5.68 9.28
C VAL A 269 22.08 -5.37 7.83
N VAL A 270 23.10 -4.56 7.49
CA VAL A 270 23.42 -4.14 6.12
C VAL A 270 23.65 -5.35 5.22
N ASP A 271 23.15 -5.27 3.98
CA ASP A 271 23.34 -6.30 2.97
C ASP A 271 24.82 -6.64 2.77
N TYR A 272 25.18 -7.88 3.11
CA TYR A 272 26.56 -8.38 2.99
C TYR A 272 27.13 -8.25 1.57
N ARG A 273 26.28 -8.21 0.53
CA ARG A 273 26.69 -8.04 -0.87
C ARG A 273 27.30 -6.66 -1.15
N LEU A 274 27.06 -5.67 -0.29
CA LEU A 274 27.69 -4.36 -0.37
C LEU A 274 29.14 -4.37 0.12
N GLY A 275 29.55 -5.38 0.92
CA GLY A 275 30.87 -5.39 1.55
C GLY A 275 31.12 -4.10 2.34
N SER A 276 32.19 -3.38 2.03
CA SER A 276 32.49 -2.06 2.59
C SER A 276 32.00 -0.87 1.73
N ALA A 277 31.31 -1.13 0.62
CA ALA A 277 30.89 -0.12 -0.36
C ALA A 277 29.54 0.53 0.00
N TYR A 278 29.43 1.06 1.22
CA TYR A 278 28.30 1.85 1.68
C TYR A 278 28.76 2.96 2.63
N LYS A 279 27.97 4.04 2.72
CA LYS A 279 28.27 5.15 3.62
C LYS A 279 27.66 4.86 4.98
N ILE A 280 28.51 4.69 5.99
CA ILE A 280 28.11 4.26 7.35
C ILE A 280 27.09 5.22 7.95
N GLU A 281 27.34 6.53 7.91
CA GLU A 281 26.44 7.54 8.47
C GLU A 281 25.05 7.56 7.80
N GLU A 282 24.98 7.35 6.49
CA GLU A 282 23.70 7.24 5.78
C GLU A 282 22.98 5.94 6.17
N ALA A 283 23.70 4.83 6.34
CA ALA A 283 23.13 3.53 6.70
C ALA A 283 22.58 3.53 8.14
N GLU A 284 23.30 4.12 9.09
CA GLU A 284 22.84 4.33 10.46
C GLU A 284 21.57 5.18 10.48
N ARG A 285 21.55 6.27 9.71
CA ARG A 285 20.37 7.14 9.61
C ARG A 285 19.16 6.41 9.05
N VAL A 286 19.33 5.67 7.96
CA VAL A 286 18.27 4.83 7.36
C VAL A 286 17.76 3.81 8.37
N ALA A 287 18.67 3.15 9.11
CA ALA A 287 18.33 2.18 10.13
C ALA A 287 17.48 2.79 11.25
N LEU A 288 17.91 3.90 11.84
CA LEU A 288 17.17 4.58 12.91
C LEU A 288 15.79 5.06 12.43
N VAL A 289 15.72 5.63 11.23
CA VAL A 289 14.45 6.05 10.60
C VAL A 289 13.52 4.85 10.40
N ALA A 290 14.03 3.71 9.96
CA ALA A 290 13.22 2.49 9.81
C ALA A 290 12.59 2.08 11.15
N ILE A 291 13.35 2.11 12.25
CA ILE A 291 12.84 1.76 13.58
C ILE A 291 11.83 2.78 14.11
N TRP A 292 12.01 4.07 13.85
CA TRP A 292 10.98 5.09 14.15
C TRP A 292 9.68 4.86 13.37
N CYS A 293 9.78 4.39 12.12
CA CYS A 293 8.62 4.15 11.27
C CYS A 293 7.81 2.92 11.70
N ILE A 294 8.43 1.89 12.29
CA ILE A 294 7.76 0.62 12.64
C ILE A 294 7.27 0.55 14.10
N GLN A 295 7.22 1.67 14.82
CA GLN A 295 6.73 1.71 16.20
C GLN A 295 5.27 1.22 16.28
N ASP A 296 4.91 0.44 17.30
CA ASP A 296 3.56 -0.12 17.43
C ASP A 296 2.50 0.97 17.67
N ASN A 297 2.86 2.01 18.43
CA ASN A 297 2.00 3.18 18.62
C ASN A 297 2.12 4.12 17.41
N GLU A 298 1.04 4.26 16.65
CA GLU A 298 0.99 5.12 15.46
C GLU A 298 1.37 6.58 15.74
N ASN A 299 1.15 7.06 16.96
CA ASN A 299 1.47 8.44 17.36
C ASN A 299 2.98 8.69 17.49
N MET A 300 3.77 7.64 17.76
CA MET A 300 5.22 7.73 17.86
C MET A 300 5.90 7.76 16.49
N ARG A 301 5.22 7.29 15.45
CA ARG A 301 5.77 7.27 14.08
C ARG A 301 5.86 8.71 13.55
N PRO A 302 6.98 9.11 12.91
CA PRO A 302 7.11 10.43 12.29
C PRO A 302 6.11 10.61 11.13
N THR A 303 5.88 11.86 10.71
CA THR A 303 5.23 12.12 9.42
C THR A 303 6.20 11.85 8.28
N MET A 304 5.71 11.61 7.06
CA MET A 304 6.60 11.34 5.94
C MET A 304 7.47 12.54 5.55
N GLY A 305 6.98 13.78 5.71
CA GLY A 305 7.81 14.98 5.55
C GLY A 305 8.93 15.06 6.59
N MET A 306 8.71 14.61 7.82
CA MET A 306 9.77 14.48 8.83
C MET A 306 10.75 13.37 8.46
N VAL A 307 10.27 12.22 7.97
CA VAL A 307 11.10 11.12 7.47
C VAL A 307 12.04 11.60 6.35
N VAL A 308 11.56 12.40 5.41
CA VAL A 308 12.39 13.00 4.35
C VAL A 308 13.51 13.85 4.96
N LYS A 309 13.18 14.77 5.87
CA LYS A 309 14.17 15.63 6.54
C LYS A 309 15.20 14.82 7.32
N MET A 310 14.76 13.78 8.01
CA MET A 310 15.62 12.85 8.74
C MET A 310 16.58 12.17 7.77
N LEU A 311 16.10 11.56 6.68
CA LEU A 311 16.96 10.86 5.72
C LEU A 311 17.96 11.79 5.02
N GLU A 312 17.52 12.99 4.65
CA GLU A 312 18.38 14.00 4.02
C GLU A 312 19.43 14.59 4.97
N GLY A 313 19.32 14.32 6.28
CA GLY A 313 20.26 14.83 7.29
C GLY A 313 20.00 16.30 7.64
N VAL A 314 18.80 16.82 7.34
CA VAL A 314 18.37 18.18 7.70
C VAL A 314 18.05 18.27 9.19
N VAL A 315 17.65 17.15 9.80
CA VAL A 315 17.41 17.02 11.24
C VAL A 315 18.15 15.81 11.77
N GLU A 316 18.63 15.89 13.01
CA GLU A 316 19.19 14.75 13.70
C GLU A 316 18.11 13.70 13.98
N VAL A 317 18.50 12.42 13.87
CA VAL A 317 17.60 11.30 14.17
C VAL A 317 17.90 10.82 15.58
N PRO A 318 17.02 11.08 16.56
CA PRO A 318 17.23 10.59 17.92
C PRO A 318 17.16 9.06 17.95
N PHE A 319 17.78 8.46 18.96
CA PHE A 319 17.72 7.02 19.13
C PHE A 319 16.26 6.56 19.39
N PRO A 320 15.71 5.63 18.59
CA PRO A 320 14.34 5.19 18.74
C PRO A 320 14.19 4.21 19.91
N PRO A 321 13.01 4.16 20.57
CA PRO A 321 12.71 3.09 21.49
C PRO A 321 12.56 1.74 20.75
N ALA A 322 12.83 0.64 21.45
CA ALA A 322 12.60 -0.70 20.90
C ALA A 322 11.09 -0.92 20.62
N PRO A 323 10.69 -1.40 19.43
CA PRO A 323 9.30 -1.76 19.17
C PRO A 323 8.79 -2.80 20.17
N LYS A 324 7.52 -2.71 20.59
CA LYS A 324 6.89 -3.64 21.53
C LYS A 324 6.90 -5.08 21.03
N LEU A 325 6.76 -5.29 19.71
CA LEU A 325 6.89 -6.62 19.13
C LEU A 325 8.27 -7.24 19.42
N LEU A 326 9.34 -6.44 19.33
CA LEU A 326 10.68 -6.88 19.70
C LEU A 326 10.78 -7.16 21.21
N GLN A 327 10.22 -6.28 22.04
CA GLN A 327 10.20 -6.46 23.49
C GLN A 327 9.46 -7.76 23.89
N ALA A 328 8.31 -8.05 23.27
CA ALA A 328 7.54 -9.27 23.51
C ALA A 328 8.30 -10.55 23.09
N LEU A 329 8.99 -10.52 21.95
CA LEU A 329 9.82 -11.63 21.49
C LEU A 329 11.01 -11.92 22.42
N ILE A 330 11.62 -10.87 22.99
CA ILE A 330 12.70 -11.00 23.98
C ILE A 330 12.17 -11.50 25.33
N SER A 331 10.98 -11.05 25.75
CA SER A 331 10.34 -11.47 27.01
C SER A 331 9.74 -12.88 26.98
N GLY A 332 9.60 -13.50 25.80
CA GLY A 332 8.91 -14.79 25.65
C GLY A 332 7.39 -14.69 25.80
N ASP A 333 6.84 -13.47 25.73
CA ASP A 333 5.41 -13.21 25.91
C ASP A 333 4.65 -13.32 24.59
N SER A 334 3.41 -13.82 24.65
CA SER A 334 2.51 -13.83 23.50
C SER A 334 2.09 -12.39 23.18
N TYR A 335 2.43 -11.89 21.99
CA TYR A 335 2.00 -10.54 21.56
C TYR A 335 0.47 -10.45 21.57
N HIS A 336 -0.08 -9.67 22.50
CA HIS A 336 -1.47 -9.24 22.49
C HIS A 336 -1.49 -7.81 21.96
N GLY A 337 -2.12 -7.62 20.78
CA GLY A 337 -2.27 -6.29 20.17
C GLY A 337 -2.92 -5.28 21.13
N ILE A 338 -2.86 -4.00 20.77
CA ILE A 338 -3.26 -2.85 21.61
C ILE A 338 -4.55 -3.15 22.39
N GLN A 339 -4.44 -3.33 23.71
CA GLN A 339 -5.58 -3.33 24.62
C GLN A 339 -6.12 -1.90 24.73
N ILE A 340 -7.42 -1.75 24.49
CA ILE A 340 -8.13 -0.50 24.67
C ILE A 340 -8.47 -0.39 26.16
N ASP A 341 -7.77 0.48 26.88
CA ASP A 341 -8.21 0.92 28.21
C ASP A 341 -9.52 1.70 28.05
N SER A 342 -10.63 1.05 28.39
CA SER A 342 -11.92 1.71 28.57
C SER A 342 -11.96 2.30 29.98
N GLY A 343 -11.23 3.39 30.18
CA GLY A 343 -11.16 4.14 31.43
C GLY A 343 -12.06 5.37 31.40
N ASN A 344 -13.33 5.20 31.76
CA ASN A 344 -14.03 6.08 32.70
C ASN A 344 -15.38 5.46 33.07
N GLY A 345 -15.35 4.71 34.19
CA GLY A 345 -16.56 4.32 34.90
C GLY A 345 -17.16 5.52 35.62
N VAL A 346 -18.45 5.74 35.41
CA VAL A 346 -19.33 6.21 36.48
C VAL A 346 -20.41 5.16 36.64
N SER A 347 -20.29 4.40 37.73
CA SER A 347 -21.28 3.46 38.21
C SER A 347 -22.41 4.21 38.92
N ILE A 348 -23.64 4.08 38.42
CA ILE A 348 -24.86 4.31 39.20
C ILE A 348 -25.80 3.13 38.93
N THR A 349 -25.96 2.29 39.95
CA THR A 349 -27.08 1.36 40.11
C THR A 349 -28.29 2.13 40.63
N GLY A 350 -29.48 1.94 40.06
CA GLY A 350 -30.72 2.42 40.65
C GLY A 350 -31.89 2.46 39.67
N ASP A 351 -32.82 1.53 39.84
CA ASP A 351 -34.12 1.38 39.18
C ASP A 351 -35.11 2.49 39.60
N CYS A 352 -36.27 2.56 38.92
CA CYS A 352 -37.55 3.28 39.23
C CYS A 352 -37.96 4.46 38.30
N SER A 353 -38.88 4.15 37.36
CA SER A 353 -40.19 4.78 37.06
C SER A 353 -40.40 6.31 37.05
N GLY A 354 -41.02 6.81 35.96
CA GLY A 354 -42.08 7.84 36.01
C GLY A 354 -41.92 9.12 35.14
N ASP A 355 -42.80 9.22 34.13
CA ASP A 355 -43.46 10.42 33.58
C ASP A 355 -42.75 11.56 32.80
N ASN A 356 -42.96 11.52 31.47
CA ASN A 356 -43.73 12.45 30.61
C ASN A 356 -43.32 13.92 30.31
N MET A 357 -43.58 14.26 29.03
CA MET A 357 -43.76 15.56 28.32
C MET A 357 -42.56 16.34 27.74
N GLY A 358 -42.65 16.63 26.42
CA GLY A 358 -42.02 17.85 25.84
C GLY A 358 -41.60 17.90 24.35
N VAL A 359 -42.49 17.54 23.42
CA VAL A 359 -42.67 17.98 21.99
C VAL A 359 -41.66 19.00 21.39
N SER A 360 -41.02 18.80 20.22
CA SER A 360 -41.48 19.25 18.87
C SER A 360 -40.49 18.79 17.75
N SER A 361 -40.88 17.93 16.79
CA SER A 361 -41.38 18.20 15.41
C SER A 361 -40.43 19.05 14.54
N CYS A 362 -39.94 18.64 13.37
CA CYS A 362 -40.71 18.40 12.13
C CYS A 362 -40.17 17.21 11.28
N GLY A 363 -41.10 16.41 10.74
CA GLY A 363 -40.80 15.26 9.88
C GLY A 363 -41.10 15.46 8.39
N SER A 364 -40.86 14.41 7.61
CA SER A 364 -41.57 14.07 6.37
C SER A 364 -41.39 12.57 6.11
N GLN A 365 -42.52 11.90 5.88
CA GLN A 365 -42.74 10.46 5.86
C GLN A 365 -42.48 9.82 4.48
N SER A 366 -42.14 8.53 4.45
CA SER A 366 -42.89 7.52 3.66
C SER A 366 -42.44 6.08 4.00
N SER A 367 -43.44 5.20 4.15
CA SER A 367 -43.47 3.86 4.74
C SER A 367 -42.65 2.74 4.05
N PRO A 368 -42.37 1.62 4.74
CA PRO A 368 -41.72 0.44 4.17
C PRO A 368 -42.73 -0.58 3.61
N ALA A 369 -42.40 -1.18 2.47
CA ALA A 369 -43.15 -2.30 1.89
C ALA A 369 -42.48 -3.64 2.27
N ASN A 370 -43.29 -4.52 2.84
CA ASN A 370 -43.03 -5.95 3.03
C ASN A 370 -42.81 -6.66 1.69
N ALA A 371 -41.80 -7.53 1.60
CA ALA A 371 -41.77 -8.62 0.63
C ALA A 371 -41.07 -9.85 1.22
N ASN A 372 -41.87 -10.91 1.37
CA ASN A 372 -41.47 -12.27 1.71
C ASN A 372 -40.42 -12.83 0.72
N PHE A 373 -39.41 -13.51 1.25
CA PHE A 373 -38.56 -14.44 0.49
C PHE A 373 -39.15 -15.85 0.56
N PRO A 374 -39.28 -16.58 -0.57
CA PRO A 374 -39.36 -18.03 -0.53
C PRO A 374 -37.97 -18.65 -0.72
N VAL A 375 -37.72 -19.65 0.12
CA VAL A 375 -36.62 -20.62 0.03
C VAL A 375 -36.94 -21.63 -1.07
N ASN A 376 -35.97 -21.89 -1.95
CA ASN A 376 -35.77 -23.09 -2.77
C ASN A 376 -34.34 -22.98 -3.31
N GLY A 377 -33.47 -23.98 -3.38
CA GLY A 377 -33.62 -25.42 -3.38
C GLY A 377 -32.54 -25.94 -4.33
N ASN A 378 -31.70 -26.86 -3.86
CA ASN A 378 -30.62 -27.52 -4.60
C ASN A 378 -31.07 -28.07 -5.97
N VAL A 379 -30.21 -27.99 -6.99
CA VAL A 379 -30.06 -29.04 -8.01
C VAL A 379 -28.59 -29.12 -8.47
N ASN A 380 -28.07 -30.34 -8.44
CA ASN A 380 -26.81 -30.79 -9.04
C ASN A 380 -26.80 -30.57 -10.57
N VAL A 381 -25.70 -30.05 -11.13
CA VAL A 381 -24.75 -30.72 -12.06
C VAL A 381 -23.54 -29.79 -12.19
#